data_AF-A0A0D1Z3U9-F1
#
_entry.id   AF-A0A0D1Z3U9-F1
#
_cell.length_a   1.000
_cell.length_b   1.000
_cell.length_c   1.000
_cell.angle_alpha   90.00
_cell.angle_beta   90.00
_cell.angle_gamma   90.00
#
_symmetry.space_group_name_H-M   'P 1'
#
loop_
_entity.id
_entity.type
_entity.pdbx_description
1 polymer ?
#
loop_
_entity_poly.entity_id
_entity_poly.type
_entity_poly.pdbx_seq_one_letter_code
_entity_poly.pdbx_strand_id
1 'polypeptide(L)'
;MSFSSIPILDLSLARSPETKPQLLADLRHALLEVGFLYIENTGIPPDLVAEVIRLGKAFFDLPEEKKLEVEMKNAKSFLGYNKLGMEITRFKTDWREQIDLSTPHPIPGPNDPLYRNLLAPNLWPDPNALPRFREVYEEYMARMGDMSMEFTSLIAEAIGLPSDAFAQFFDEAQQHKLKIVKYPDLEELGVEGEAQGVGPHKDSMLTSYLLQASHHRGLQVQNAEGQWVDCPPIDGTFVVAIGQGMEALTQGVCQSTTHRVQSPARGTGARFSIPFFQGVSYDATFESMDVPASVKKLRSDILERRGGVRLDDIEFTFIKGAWSRLGEATLMNRIKSHPDVGERWYPEQLKKIREDQAEEAAKFAAKEAASSQTTASSVPAQPQAIQAH
;
A
#
# COMPACT_ATOMS: atom_id res chain seq x y z
N MET A 1 -11.13 -24.06 -2.98
CA MET A 1 -11.55 -23.09 -4.01
C MET A 1 -11.10 -21.72 -3.56
N SER A 2 -10.40 -20.99 -4.40
CA SER A 2 -9.99 -19.60 -4.17
C SER A 2 -11.04 -18.61 -4.71
N PHE A 3 -10.92 -17.32 -4.36
CA PHE A 3 -11.79 -16.30 -4.91
C PHE A 3 -11.47 -16.04 -6.39
N SER A 4 -12.51 -15.74 -7.17
CA SER A 4 -12.44 -15.39 -8.61
C SER A 4 -13.06 -14.02 -8.91
N SER A 5 -13.60 -13.34 -7.91
CA SER A 5 -14.14 -11.99 -7.98
C SER A 5 -13.91 -11.26 -6.67
N ILE A 6 -13.94 -9.93 -6.72
CA ILE A 6 -13.76 -9.04 -5.56
C ILE A 6 -15.15 -8.66 -5.03
N PRO A 7 -15.48 -8.90 -3.75
CA PRO A 7 -16.80 -8.63 -3.18
C PRO A 7 -17.09 -7.13 -3.13
N ILE A 8 -18.37 -6.75 -3.20
CA ILE A 8 -18.85 -5.36 -3.08
C ILE A 8 -19.74 -5.27 -1.84
N LEU A 9 -19.46 -4.30 -0.97
CA LEU A 9 -20.21 -4.09 0.27
C LEU A 9 -20.87 -2.71 0.28
N ASP A 10 -22.16 -2.68 0.60
CA ASP A 10 -22.94 -1.45 0.81
C ASP A 10 -22.81 -0.98 2.27
N LEU A 11 -22.07 0.12 2.50
CA LEU A 11 -21.88 0.65 3.85
C LEU A 11 -23.15 1.27 4.45
N SER A 12 -24.16 1.57 3.65
CA SER A 12 -25.44 2.06 4.18
C SER A 12 -26.12 1.03 5.10
N LEU A 13 -25.84 -0.27 4.90
CA LEU A 13 -26.34 -1.35 5.74
C LEU A 13 -25.80 -1.30 7.17
N ALA A 14 -24.69 -0.60 7.43
CA ALA A 14 -24.17 -0.41 8.79
C ALA A 14 -25.06 0.50 9.65
N ARG A 15 -25.93 1.30 9.02
CA ARG A 15 -26.72 2.36 9.67
C ARG A 15 -28.01 1.88 10.32
N SER A 16 -28.36 0.59 10.16
CA SER A 16 -29.54 -0.03 10.76
C SER A 16 -29.14 -1.29 11.54
N PRO A 17 -29.64 -1.48 12.78
CA PRO A 17 -29.42 -2.70 13.55
C PRO A 17 -29.91 -3.97 12.85
N GLU A 18 -30.92 -3.86 11.99
CA GLU A 18 -31.50 -4.97 11.25
C GLU A 18 -30.58 -5.45 10.12
N THR A 19 -29.89 -4.55 9.44
CA THR A 19 -29.05 -4.85 8.27
C THR A 19 -27.57 -5.04 8.62
N LYS A 20 -27.09 -4.39 9.69
CA LYS A 20 -25.68 -4.42 10.10
C LYS A 20 -25.13 -5.84 10.31
N PRO A 21 -25.86 -6.81 10.91
CA PRO A 21 -25.34 -8.16 11.09
C PRO A 21 -24.96 -8.86 9.78
N GLN A 22 -25.73 -8.63 8.71
CA GLN A 22 -25.42 -9.19 7.39
C GLN A 22 -24.15 -8.55 6.81
N LEU A 23 -24.05 -7.22 6.86
CA LEU A 23 -22.83 -6.51 6.44
C LEU A 23 -21.59 -7.02 7.18
N LEU A 24 -21.67 -7.21 8.50
CA LEU A 24 -20.54 -7.73 9.30
C LEU A 24 -20.16 -9.17 8.91
N ALA A 25 -21.13 -10.00 8.52
CA ALA A 25 -20.86 -11.35 8.03
C ALA A 25 -20.14 -11.33 6.67
N ASP A 26 -20.60 -10.49 5.75
CA ASP A 26 -19.99 -10.31 4.43
C ASP A 26 -18.59 -9.69 4.53
N LEU A 27 -18.42 -8.71 5.42
CA LEU A 27 -17.12 -8.11 5.73
C LEU A 27 -16.17 -9.14 6.33
N ARG A 28 -16.63 -9.98 7.27
CA ARG A 28 -15.82 -11.08 7.82
C ARG A 28 -15.34 -12.01 6.71
N HIS A 29 -16.22 -12.38 5.77
CA HIS A 29 -15.80 -13.21 4.63
C HIS A 29 -14.72 -12.50 3.79
N ALA A 30 -14.92 -11.23 3.42
CA ALA A 30 -13.94 -10.45 2.67
C ALA A 30 -12.58 -10.37 3.39
N LEU A 31 -12.57 -10.11 4.70
CA LEU A 31 -11.37 -10.01 5.53
C LEU A 31 -10.60 -11.33 5.63
N LEU A 32 -11.31 -12.44 5.87
CA LEU A 32 -10.69 -13.74 6.14
C LEU A 32 -10.31 -14.49 4.85
N GLU A 33 -10.99 -14.23 3.73
CA GLU A 33 -10.83 -15.02 2.50
C GLU A 33 -10.19 -14.28 1.34
N VAL A 34 -10.42 -12.97 1.22
CA VAL A 34 -10.08 -12.18 0.04
C VAL A 34 -9.00 -11.14 0.31
N GLY A 35 -9.11 -10.37 1.39
CA GLY A 35 -8.20 -9.26 1.72
C GLY A 35 -8.35 -8.03 0.82
N PHE A 36 -9.35 -8.03 -0.06
CA PHE A 36 -9.72 -6.97 -0.99
C PHE A 36 -11.24 -6.93 -1.15
N LEU A 37 -11.82 -5.75 -1.30
CA LEU A 37 -13.25 -5.55 -1.54
C LEU A 37 -13.51 -4.20 -2.21
N TYR A 38 -14.71 -4.00 -2.74
CA TYR A 38 -15.26 -2.67 -3.00
C TYR A 38 -16.19 -2.27 -1.85
N ILE A 39 -16.28 -0.96 -1.62
CA ILE A 39 -17.28 -0.35 -0.77
C ILE A 39 -18.04 0.72 -1.55
N GLU A 40 -19.35 0.81 -1.32
CA GLU A 40 -20.23 1.85 -1.86
C GLU A 40 -21.03 2.55 -0.74
N ASN A 41 -21.75 3.61 -1.10
CA ASN A 41 -22.56 4.41 -0.18
C ASN A 41 -21.80 4.93 1.05
N THR A 42 -20.53 5.29 0.85
CA THR A 42 -19.58 5.71 1.89
C THR A 42 -19.92 7.04 2.57
N GLY A 43 -20.88 7.79 2.05
CA GLY A 43 -21.24 9.13 2.54
C GLY A 43 -20.38 10.26 1.99
N ILE A 44 -19.39 9.96 1.14
CA ILE A 44 -18.61 10.98 0.42
C ILE A 44 -19.45 11.52 -0.74
N PRO A 45 -19.66 12.85 -0.85
CA PRO A 45 -20.48 13.42 -1.90
C PRO A 45 -19.96 13.10 -3.31
N PRO A 46 -20.81 12.64 -4.25
CA PRO A 46 -20.38 12.37 -5.62
C PRO A 46 -19.75 13.57 -6.34
N ASP A 47 -20.26 14.79 -6.09
CA ASP A 47 -19.71 16.01 -6.69
C ASP A 47 -18.28 16.30 -6.20
N LEU A 48 -17.97 15.98 -4.94
CA LEU A 48 -16.62 16.09 -4.41
C LEU A 48 -15.68 15.08 -5.09
N VAL A 49 -16.13 13.82 -5.25
CA VAL A 49 -15.38 12.78 -5.96
C VAL A 49 -15.11 13.21 -7.41
N ALA A 50 -16.10 13.78 -8.09
CA ALA A 50 -15.95 14.28 -9.45
C ALA A 50 -14.91 15.41 -9.54
N GLU A 51 -14.93 16.37 -8.61
CA GLU A 51 -13.94 17.44 -8.55
C GLU A 51 -12.53 16.94 -8.21
N VAL A 52 -12.40 15.98 -7.29
CA VAL A 52 -11.14 15.30 -6.98
C VAL A 52 -10.55 14.64 -8.22
N ILE A 53 -11.37 13.91 -9.01
CA ILE A 53 -10.93 13.29 -10.26
C ILE A 53 -10.50 14.36 -11.28
N ARG A 54 -11.31 15.40 -11.46
CA ARG A 54 -11.06 16.48 -12.42
C ARG A 54 -9.76 17.21 -12.12
N LEU A 55 -9.57 17.62 -10.86
CA LEU A 55 -8.40 18.35 -10.40
C LEU A 55 -7.14 17.47 -10.36
N GLY A 56 -7.28 16.20 -9.98
CA GLY A 56 -6.18 15.23 -10.02
C GLY A 56 -5.63 15.01 -11.43
N LYS A 57 -6.51 14.93 -12.45
CA LYS A 57 -6.11 14.88 -13.85
C LYS A 57 -5.44 16.19 -14.30
N ALA A 58 -6.09 17.32 -14.00
CA ALA A 58 -5.58 18.64 -14.37
C ALA A 58 -4.21 18.97 -13.77
N PHE A 59 -3.84 18.40 -12.61
CA PHE A 59 -2.49 18.52 -12.06
C PHE A 59 -1.44 17.93 -13.02
N PHE A 60 -1.71 16.78 -13.65
CA PHE A 60 -0.77 16.14 -14.56
C PHE A 60 -0.70 16.79 -15.94
N ASP A 61 -1.73 17.56 -16.31
CA ASP A 61 -1.77 18.38 -17.53
C ASP A 61 -0.98 19.69 -17.38
N LEU A 62 -0.52 20.03 -16.17
CA LEU A 62 0.35 21.19 -15.96
C LEU A 62 1.72 20.99 -16.65
N PRO A 63 2.36 22.09 -17.12
CA PRO A 63 3.75 22.05 -17.56
C PRO A 63 4.66 21.42 -16.51
N GLU A 64 5.69 20.69 -16.95
CA GLU A 64 6.59 19.99 -16.03
C GLU A 64 7.21 20.96 -15.02
N GLU A 65 7.58 22.16 -15.43
CA GLU A 65 8.17 23.19 -14.57
C GLU A 65 7.25 23.52 -13.40
N LYS A 66 5.92 23.56 -13.62
CA LYS A 66 4.92 23.81 -12.57
C LYS A 66 4.74 22.63 -11.63
N LYS A 67 4.83 21.39 -12.13
CA LYS A 67 4.83 20.20 -11.27
C LYS A 67 6.10 20.13 -10.40
N LEU A 68 7.23 20.62 -10.90
CA LEU A 68 8.51 20.62 -10.17
C LEU A 68 8.61 21.69 -9.08
N GLU A 69 7.79 22.74 -9.11
CA GLU A 69 7.68 23.69 -7.98
C GLU A 69 7.29 22.97 -6.67
N VAL A 70 6.55 21.87 -6.76
CA VAL A 70 6.11 21.05 -5.62
C VAL A 70 6.82 19.69 -5.54
N GLU A 71 8.00 19.55 -6.13
CA GLU A 71 8.77 18.30 -6.12
C GLU A 71 9.08 17.82 -4.69
N MET A 72 8.93 16.52 -4.44
CA MET A 72 9.04 15.89 -3.11
C MET A 72 10.34 16.24 -2.37
N LYS A 73 11.47 16.28 -3.09
CA LYS A 73 12.78 16.62 -2.53
C LYS A 73 12.87 18.03 -1.94
N ASN A 74 11.89 18.90 -2.17
CA ASN A 74 11.85 20.24 -1.60
C ASN A 74 11.42 20.27 -0.13
N ALA A 75 10.96 19.15 0.45
CA ALA A 75 10.56 19.07 1.84
C ALA A 75 11.13 17.84 2.57
N LYS A 76 11.27 17.94 3.89
CA LYS A 76 11.69 16.85 4.78
C LYS A 76 10.63 15.73 4.90
N SER A 77 9.37 16.02 4.57
CA SER A 77 8.21 15.20 4.87
C SER A 77 7.90 14.10 3.86
N PHE A 78 8.65 14.04 2.76
CA PHE A 78 8.38 13.13 1.63
C PHE A 78 6.98 13.34 1.04
N LEU A 79 6.51 14.59 1.06
CA LEU A 79 5.28 15.04 0.42
C LEU A 79 5.64 15.90 -0.79
N GLY A 80 4.90 15.76 -1.88
CA GLY A 80 5.15 16.45 -3.13
C GLY A 80 5.19 15.53 -4.35
N TYR A 81 5.54 16.11 -5.50
CA TYR A 81 5.57 15.45 -6.79
C TYR A 81 6.81 14.59 -7.00
N ASN A 82 6.61 13.39 -7.57
CA ASN A 82 7.64 12.47 -8.04
C ASN A 82 7.47 12.26 -9.55
N LYS A 83 8.59 12.36 -10.26
CA LYS A 83 8.67 12.16 -11.71
C LYS A 83 8.35 10.71 -12.12
N LEU A 84 8.03 10.55 -13.40
CA LEU A 84 7.81 9.25 -14.02
C LEU A 84 8.99 8.29 -13.81
N GLY A 85 8.70 7.07 -13.35
CA GLY A 85 9.68 5.99 -13.30
C GLY A 85 10.71 6.11 -12.17
N MET A 86 10.46 6.96 -11.17
CA MET A 86 11.37 7.15 -10.04
C MET A 86 11.29 6.04 -8.97
N GLU A 87 10.23 5.23 -8.97
CA GLU A 87 10.04 4.16 -7.99
C GLU A 87 10.32 2.78 -8.59
N ILE A 88 10.76 1.85 -7.73
CA ILE A 88 11.14 0.49 -8.11
C ILE A 88 10.43 -0.49 -7.19
N THR A 89 9.68 -1.43 -7.77
CA THR A 89 9.07 -2.55 -7.05
C THR A 89 9.56 -3.86 -7.67
N ARG A 90 10.03 -4.79 -6.82
CA ARG A 90 10.59 -6.08 -7.25
C ARG A 90 11.64 -5.95 -8.37
N PHE A 91 12.59 -5.04 -8.19
CA PHE A 91 13.71 -4.78 -9.11
C PHE A 91 13.31 -4.30 -10.51
N LYS A 92 12.05 -3.88 -10.70
CA LYS A 92 11.54 -3.30 -11.94
C LYS A 92 11.00 -1.90 -11.68
N THR A 93 11.16 -1.01 -12.66
CA THR A 93 10.61 0.35 -12.62
C THR A 93 9.09 0.31 -12.58
N ASP A 94 8.52 1.13 -11.70
CA ASP A 94 7.09 1.42 -11.66
C ASP A 94 6.81 2.61 -12.59
N TRP A 95 6.13 2.35 -13.72
CA TRP A 95 5.81 3.37 -14.72
C TRP A 95 4.62 4.24 -14.29
N ARG A 96 4.90 5.14 -13.34
CA ARG A 96 3.97 6.15 -12.85
C ARG A 96 4.66 7.47 -12.52
N GLU A 97 3.96 8.57 -12.70
CA GLU A 97 4.23 9.85 -12.03
C GLU A 97 3.17 10.08 -10.95
N GLN A 98 3.51 10.75 -9.85
CA GLN A 98 2.59 10.92 -8.72
C GLN A 98 2.84 12.18 -7.91
N ILE A 99 1.85 12.62 -7.15
CA ILE A 99 2.01 13.58 -6.05
C ILE A 99 1.52 12.96 -4.75
N ASP A 100 2.38 12.98 -3.73
CA ASP A 100 2.10 12.50 -2.38
C ASP A 100 1.60 13.66 -1.50
N LEU A 101 0.42 13.50 -0.93
CA LEU A 101 -0.25 14.42 -0.01
C LEU A 101 -0.52 13.70 1.32
N SER A 102 -0.89 14.48 2.33
CA SER A 102 -1.31 13.97 3.63
C SER A 102 -2.29 14.90 4.32
N THR A 103 -2.98 14.41 5.35
CA THR A 103 -3.64 15.28 6.33
C THR A 103 -2.62 16.33 6.80
N PRO A 104 -2.87 17.64 6.57
CA PRO A 104 -1.89 18.67 6.91
C PRO A 104 -1.60 18.70 8.40
N HIS A 105 -0.31 18.76 8.76
CA HIS A 105 0.15 18.89 10.14
C HIS A 105 1.08 20.10 10.28
N PRO A 106 1.23 20.67 11.49
CA PRO A 106 2.26 21.68 11.73
C PRO A 106 3.66 21.08 11.53
N ILE A 107 4.63 21.94 11.21
CA ILE A 107 6.03 21.55 11.16
C ILE A 107 6.48 21.23 12.60
N PRO A 108 7.18 20.11 12.84
CA PRO A 108 7.66 19.74 14.17
C PRO A 108 8.72 20.71 14.69
N GLY A 109 8.85 20.79 16.01
CA GLY A 109 9.86 21.57 16.69
C GLY A 109 11.28 20.99 16.53
N PRO A 110 12.33 21.79 16.81
CA PRO A 110 13.72 21.37 16.60
C PRO A 110 14.18 20.22 17.52
N ASN A 111 13.46 19.96 18.61
CA ASN A 111 13.77 18.90 19.58
C ASN A 111 12.87 17.66 19.44
N ASP A 112 11.93 17.67 18.49
CA ASP A 112 11.06 16.51 18.26
C ASP A 112 11.86 15.35 17.66
N PRO A 113 11.46 14.09 17.92
CA PRO A 113 12.05 12.94 17.28
C PRO A 113 12.08 13.07 15.76
N LEU A 114 13.16 12.62 15.10
CA LEU A 114 13.40 12.86 13.69
C LEU A 114 12.24 12.39 12.77
N TYR A 115 11.57 11.30 13.13
CA TYR A 115 10.43 10.76 12.37
C TYR A 115 9.22 11.70 12.36
N ARG A 116 9.12 12.67 13.29
CA ARG A 116 8.07 13.69 13.27
C ARG A 116 8.18 14.61 12.05
N ASN A 117 9.32 14.66 11.37
CA ASN A 117 9.43 15.38 10.09
C ASN A 117 8.50 14.82 9.00
N LEU A 118 7.94 13.61 9.15
CA LEU A 118 6.90 13.07 8.28
C LEU A 118 5.55 13.81 8.42
N LEU A 119 5.36 14.53 9.53
CA LEU A 119 4.25 15.45 9.79
C LEU A 119 4.64 16.84 9.29
N ALA A 120 3.91 17.36 8.31
CA ALA A 120 4.13 18.69 7.75
C ALA A 120 2.92 19.14 6.94
N PRO A 121 2.86 20.43 6.53
CA PRO A 121 1.96 20.86 5.47
C PRO A 121 2.33 20.20 4.13
N ASN A 122 1.36 20.07 3.23
CA ASN A 122 1.63 19.63 1.86
C ASN A 122 2.30 20.72 1.03
N LEU A 123 3.05 20.31 0.00
CA LEU A 123 3.47 21.18 -1.09
C LEU A 123 2.32 21.29 -2.10
N TRP A 124 1.58 22.40 -2.05
CA TRP A 124 0.42 22.63 -2.91
C TRP A 124 0.81 23.31 -4.24
N PRO A 125 0.20 22.92 -5.37
CA PRO A 125 0.44 23.61 -6.64
C PRO A 125 -0.02 25.06 -6.57
N ASP A 126 0.56 25.91 -7.44
CA ASP A 126 0.21 27.33 -7.56
C ASP A 126 -1.31 27.50 -7.72
N PRO A 127 -2.01 28.21 -6.80
CA PRO A 127 -3.45 28.39 -6.85
C PRO A 127 -3.92 29.19 -8.08
N ASN A 128 -3.05 29.92 -8.77
CA ASN A 128 -3.39 30.56 -10.03
C ASN A 128 -3.39 29.56 -11.20
N ALA A 129 -2.53 28.56 -11.16
CA ALA A 129 -2.44 27.52 -12.19
C ALA A 129 -3.52 26.43 -11.97
N LEU A 130 -3.79 26.08 -10.71
CA LEU A 130 -4.76 25.07 -10.35
C LEU A 130 -5.65 25.51 -9.17
N PRO A 131 -6.61 26.42 -9.41
CA PRO A 131 -7.51 26.93 -8.37
C PRO A 131 -8.28 25.83 -7.66
N ARG A 132 -8.56 26.03 -6.37
CA ARG A 132 -9.34 25.13 -5.49
C ARG A 132 -8.73 23.74 -5.24
N PHE A 133 -7.59 23.40 -5.84
CA PHE A 133 -6.92 22.10 -5.64
C PHE A 133 -6.75 21.75 -4.17
N ARG A 134 -6.15 22.68 -3.41
CA ARG A 134 -5.93 22.51 -1.98
C ARG A 134 -7.22 22.27 -1.21
N GLU A 135 -8.21 23.16 -1.39
CA GLU A 135 -9.49 23.12 -0.67
C GLU A 135 -10.21 21.78 -0.90
N VAL A 136 -10.30 21.35 -2.16
CA VAL A 136 -10.97 20.10 -2.54
C VAL A 136 -10.25 18.88 -1.97
N TYR A 137 -8.92 18.82 -2.04
CA TYR A 137 -8.17 17.68 -1.50
C TYR A 137 -8.12 17.65 0.02
N GLU A 138 -8.10 18.81 0.70
CA GLU A 138 -8.23 18.87 2.16
C GLU A 138 -9.62 18.39 2.61
N GLU A 139 -10.71 18.80 1.95
CA GLU A 139 -12.06 18.29 2.24
C GLU A 139 -12.16 16.78 1.99
N TYR A 140 -11.64 16.32 0.84
CA TYR A 140 -11.66 14.90 0.49
C TYR A 140 -10.87 14.04 1.49
N MET A 141 -9.66 14.47 1.89
CA MET A 141 -8.86 13.75 2.88
C MET A 141 -9.54 13.69 4.24
N ALA A 142 -10.21 14.76 4.67
CA ALA A 142 -10.96 14.77 5.92
C ALA A 142 -12.08 13.72 5.91
N ARG A 143 -12.91 13.71 4.85
CA ARG A 143 -14.00 12.74 4.71
C ARG A 143 -13.51 11.30 4.56
N MET A 144 -12.40 11.09 3.86
CA MET A 144 -11.76 9.78 3.76
C MET A 144 -11.20 9.32 5.12
N GLY A 145 -10.68 10.25 5.93
CA GLY A 145 -10.27 10.00 7.32
C GLY A 145 -11.43 9.46 8.14
N ASP A 146 -12.53 10.22 8.22
CA ASP A 146 -13.74 9.85 8.97
C ASP A 146 -14.28 8.48 8.53
N MET A 147 -14.44 8.28 7.21
CA MET A 147 -14.91 7.02 6.64
C MET A 147 -13.97 5.85 6.96
N SER A 148 -12.65 6.06 6.89
CA SER A 148 -11.68 5.00 7.19
C SER A 148 -11.74 4.57 8.66
N MET A 149 -12.00 5.50 9.57
CA MET A 149 -12.14 5.22 10.99
C MET A 149 -13.44 4.45 11.27
N GLU A 150 -14.56 4.86 10.65
CA GLU A 150 -15.82 4.11 10.70
C GLU A 150 -15.64 2.68 10.17
N PHE A 151 -14.96 2.53 9.03
CA PHE A 151 -14.70 1.21 8.45
C PHE A 151 -13.80 0.34 9.34
N THR A 152 -12.78 0.91 9.99
CA THR A 152 -11.96 0.17 10.97
C THR A 152 -12.78 -0.31 12.17
N SER A 153 -13.78 0.45 12.63
CA SER A 153 -14.71 -0.02 13.66
C SER A 153 -15.56 -1.20 13.18
N LEU A 154 -16.02 -1.18 11.93
CA LEU A 154 -16.75 -2.30 11.32
C LEU A 154 -15.86 -3.55 11.18
N ILE A 155 -14.57 -3.37 10.83
CA ILE A 155 -13.60 -4.48 10.81
C ILE A 155 -13.52 -5.12 12.20
N ALA A 156 -13.37 -4.31 13.25
CA ALA A 156 -13.28 -4.81 14.62
C ALA A 156 -14.52 -5.66 14.99
N GLU A 157 -15.72 -5.13 14.77
CA GLU A 157 -16.96 -5.85 15.03
C GLU A 157 -17.08 -7.13 14.18
N ALA A 158 -16.69 -7.06 12.90
CA ALA A 158 -16.73 -8.22 12.00
C ALA A 158 -15.83 -9.34 12.50
N ILE A 159 -14.68 -9.04 13.10
CA ILE A 159 -13.80 -10.05 13.72
C ILE A 159 -14.08 -10.31 15.21
N GLY A 160 -15.23 -9.84 15.71
CA GLY A 160 -15.72 -10.14 17.06
C GLY A 160 -15.04 -9.35 18.18
N LEU A 161 -14.36 -8.26 17.85
CA LEU A 161 -13.79 -7.31 18.79
C LEU A 161 -14.77 -6.16 19.09
N PRO A 162 -14.57 -5.42 20.20
CA PRO A 162 -15.20 -4.13 20.40
C PRO A 162 -14.93 -3.16 19.24
N SER A 163 -15.90 -2.32 18.89
CA SER A 163 -15.80 -1.37 17.76
C SER A 163 -14.65 -0.37 17.87
N ASP A 164 -14.15 -0.14 19.08
CA ASP A 164 -13.06 0.77 19.42
C ASP A 164 -11.71 0.06 19.64
N ALA A 165 -11.61 -1.25 19.40
CA ALA A 165 -10.41 -2.04 19.72
C ALA A 165 -9.12 -1.52 19.05
N PHE A 166 -9.23 -0.85 17.90
CA PHE A 166 -8.10 -0.26 17.20
C PHE A 166 -7.79 1.19 17.60
N ALA A 167 -8.61 1.85 18.43
CA ALA A 167 -8.47 3.27 18.76
C ALA A 167 -7.07 3.64 19.29
N GLN A 168 -6.44 2.71 20.03
CA GLN A 168 -5.08 2.86 20.57
C GLN A 168 -3.98 3.03 19.52
N PHE A 169 -4.23 2.68 18.25
CA PHE A 169 -3.26 2.80 17.16
C PHE A 169 -3.37 4.11 16.40
N PHE A 170 -4.27 5.01 16.80
CA PHE A 170 -4.52 6.27 16.12
C PHE A 170 -4.30 7.47 17.05
N ASP A 171 -3.72 8.53 16.50
CA ASP A 171 -3.67 9.82 17.16
C ASP A 171 -5.01 10.56 16.97
N GLU A 172 -5.35 11.48 17.88
CA GLU A 172 -6.55 12.33 17.72
C GLU A 172 -6.50 13.14 16.41
N ALA A 173 -5.34 13.74 16.14
CA ALA A 173 -5.01 14.35 14.86
C ALA A 173 -4.21 13.34 14.02
N GLN A 174 -4.85 12.26 13.56
CA GLN A 174 -4.16 11.24 12.79
C GLN A 174 -3.74 11.76 11.41
N GLN A 175 -2.46 11.54 11.06
CA GLN A 175 -2.04 11.72 9.68
C GLN A 175 -2.49 10.52 8.84
N HIS A 176 -3.24 10.81 7.78
CA HIS A 176 -3.46 9.87 6.68
C HIS A 176 -2.68 10.36 5.45
N LYS A 177 -2.35 9.43 4.55
CA LYS A 177 -1.61 9.75 3.31
C LYS A 177 -2.55 9.59 2.13
N LEU A 178 -2.35 10.39 1.10
CA LEU A 178 -3.05 10.27 -0.17
C LEU A 178 -2.04 10.40 -1.29
N LYS A 179 -2.21 9.65 -2.37
CA LYS A 179 -1.49 9.89 -3.61
C LYS A 179 -2.48 10.23 -4.71
N ILE A 180 -2.04 11.02 -5.67
CA ILE A 180 -2.68 11.13 -6.98
C ILE A 180 -1.65 10.58 -7.96
N VAL A 181 -2.06 9.60 -8.78
CA VAL A 181 -1.13 8.81 -9.59
C VAL A 181 -1.63 8.77 -11.03
N LYS A 182 -0.72 9.04 -11.98
CA LYS A 182 -0.91 8.86 -13.41
C LYS A 182 -0.02 7.72 -13.91
N TYR A 183 -0.64 6.77 -14.62
CA TYR A 183 0.03 5.69 -15.34
C TYR A 183 -0.09 5.95 -16.84
N PRO A 184 1.00 6.35 -17.51
CA PRO A 184 1.05 6.44 -18.97
C PRO A 184 0.71 5.11 -19.63
N ASP A 185 0.06 5.15 -20.79
CA ASP A 185 -0.16 3.95 -21.59
C ASP A 185 1.11 3.51 -22.31
N LEU A 186 1.06 2.33 -22.93
CA LEU A 186 2.21 1.78 -23.64
C LEU A 186 2.64 2.61 -24.86
N GLU A 187 1.78 3.47 -25.41
CA GLU A 187 2.16 4.39 -26.49
C GLU A 187 2.98 5.55 -25.96
N GLU A 188 2.52 6.20 -24.88
CA GLU A 188 3.25 7.27 -24.18
C GLU A 188 4.59 6.76 -23.63
N LEU A 189 4.66 5.50 -23.18
CA LEU A 189 5.90 4.87 -22.73
C LEU A 189 6.83 4.43 -23.87
N GLY A 190 6.33 4.30 -25.11
CA GLY A 190 7.09 3.72 -26.22
C GLY A 190 7.48 2.25 -25.99
N VAL A 191 6.68 1.50 -25.24
CA VAL A 191 6.94 0.09 -24.88
C VAL A 191 6.00 -0.82 -25.67
N GLU A 192 6.50 -1.93 -26.19
CA GLU A 192 5.67 -2.99 -26.78
C GLU A 192 5.34 -4.08 -25.73
N GLY A 193 4.16 -4.70 -25.83
CA GLY A 193 3.77 -5.80 -24.96
C GLY A 193 3.11 -5.36 -23.65
N GLU A 194 3.75 -5.62 -22.50
CA GLU A 194 3.25 -5.26 -21.17
C GLU A 194 4.27 -4.44 -20.40
N ALA A 195 3.80 -3.49 -19.59
CA ALA A 195 4.63 -2.71 -18.70
C ALA A 195 4.07 -2.69 -17.27
N GLN A 196 4.97 -2.64 -16.30
CA GLN A 196 4.66 -2.57 -14.88
C GLN A 196 4.25 -1.14 -14.50
N GLY A 197 2.99 -0.94 -14.13
CA GLY A 197 2.56 0.30 -13.47
C GLY A 197 3.05 0.32 -12.02
N VAL A 198 2.76 -0.76 -11.28
CA VAL A 198 3.32 -1.06 -9.95
C VAL A 198 3.52 -2.56 -9.84
N GLY A 199 4.69 -3.00 -9.37
CA GLY A 199 4.98 -4.43 -9.19
C GLY A 199 4.10 -5.11 -8.13
N PRO A 200 4.10 -6.46 -8.06
CA PRO A 200 3.45 -7.20 -6.99
C PRO A 200 3.91 -6.73 -5.60
N HIS A 201 2.98 -6.29 -4.77
CA HIS A 201 3.21 -5.79 -3.42
C HIS A 201 2.00 -6.03 -2.51
N LYS A 202 2.20 -5.77 -1.22
CA LYS A 202 1.14 -5.62 -0.21
C LYS A 202 1.31 -4.25 0.43
N ASP A 203 0.20 -3.59 0.73
CA ASP A 203 0.26 -2.31 1.43
C ASP A 203 0.73 -2.51 2.86
N SER A 204 1.61 -1.63 3.35
CA SER A 204 2.14 -1.74 4.70
C SER A 204 1.15 -1.31 5.77
N MET A 205 0.24 -0.36 5.48
CA MET A 205 -0.66 0.23 6.49
C MET A 205 -1.77 -0.74 6.98
N LEU A 206 -2.71 -0.27 7.81
CA LEU A 206 -3.86 -1.10 8.21
C LEU A 206 -4.81 -1.35 7.05
N THR A 207 -5.30 -0.27 6.44
CA THR A 207 -6.20 -0.31 5.30
C THR A 207 -5.82 0.77 4.30
N SER A 208 -6.04 0.50 3.01
CA SER A 208 -5.95 1.49 1.95
C SER A 208 -7.26 1.50 1.16
N TYR A 209 -7.56 2.66 0.57
CA TYR A 209 -8.81 2.95 -0.13
C TYR A 209 -8.45 3.60 -1.46
N LEU A 210 -8.84 2.98 -2.56
CA LEU A 210 -8.49 3.43 -3.89
C LEU A 210 -9.72 3.91 -4.64
N LEU A 211 -9.69 5.18 -5.04
CA LEU A 211 -10.54 5.70 -6.09
C LEU A 211 -9.90 5.41 -7.46
N GLN A 212 -10.58 4.59 -8.28
CA GLN A 212 -10.19 4.33 -9.66
C GLN A 212 -10.68 5.49 -10.55
N ALA A 213 -9.86 6.53 -10.67
CA ALA A 213 -10.22 7.82 -11.29
C ALA A 213 -10.33 7.82 -12.84
N SER A 214 -10.28 6.65 -13.47
CA SER A 214 -10.60 6.45 -14.89
C SER A 214 -11.06 5.02 -15.16
N HIS A 215 -11.70 4.79 -16.31
CA HIS A 215 -12.32 3.50 -16.67
C HIS A 215 -11.32 2.42 -17.14
N HIS A 216 -10.00 2.69 -17.05
CA HIS A 216 -8.98 1.74 -17.45
C HIS A 216 -8.87 0.58 -16.45
N ARG A 217 -8.80 -0.64 -16.97
CA ARG A 217 -8.34 -1.81 -16.20
C ARG A 217 -6.85 -1.65 -15.88
N GLY A 218 -6.36 -2.42 -14.90
CA GLY A 218 -4.92 -2.45 -14.60
C GLY A 218 -4.61 -2.95 -13.19
N LEU A 219 -5.49 -2.69 -12.22
CA LEU A 219 -5.35 -3.27 -10.88
C LEU A 219 -5.73 -4.76 -10.91
N GLN A 220 -4.85 -5.59 -10.37
CA GLN A 220 -5.04 -7.04 -10.23
C GLN A 220 -4.67 -7.50 -8.83
N VAL A 221 -5.44 -8.45 -8.30
CA VAL A 221 -5.29 -9.03 -6.97
C VAL A 221 -4.96 -10.51 -7.12
N GLN A 222 -3.94 -11.00 -6.43
CA GLN A 222 -3.53 -12.39 -6.53
C GLN A 222 -4.35 -13.26 -5.57
N ASN A 223 -5.00 -14.29 -6.09
CA ASN A 223 -5.76 -15.22 -5.27
C ASN A 223 -4.85 -16.30 -4.65
N ALA A 224 -5.40 -17.14 -3.76
CA ALA A 224 -4.65 -18.18 -3.08
C ALA A 224 -4.13 -19.31 -4.00
N GLU A 225 -4.58 -19.38 -5.25
CA GLU A 225 -4.08 -20.29 -6.29
C GLU A 225 -2.97 -19.64 -7.14
N GLY A 226 -2.55 -18.42 -6.80
CA GLY A 226 -1.52 -17.66 -7.51
C GLY A 226 -2.02 -16.95 -8.77
N GLN A 227 -3.32 -17.02 -9.06
CA GLN A 227 -3.93 -16.39 -10.24
C GLN A 227 -4.20 -14.92 -9.99
N TRP A 228 -3.99 -14.08 -11.02
CA TRP A 228 -4.32 -12.67 -10.98
C TRP A 228 -5.79 -12.45 -11.34
N VAL A 229 -6.56 -11.90 -10.40
CA VAL A 229 -7.98 -11.54 -10.55
C VAL A 229 -8.05 -10.05 -10.82
N ASP A 230 -8.73 -9.64 -11.89
CA ASP A 230 -8.90 -8.24 -12.24
C ASP A 230 -9.83 -7.50 -11.26
N CYS A 231 -9.48 -6.24 -10.95
CA CYS A 231 -10.26 -5.30 -10.15
C CYS A 231 -10.71 -4.14 -11.07
N PRO A 232 -11.75 -4.33 -11.90
CA PRO A 232 -12.19 -3.30 -12.86
C PRO A 232 -12.79 -2.07 -12.15
N PRO A 233 -12.63 -0.85 -12.68
CA PRO A 233 -13.29 0.33 -12.12
C PRO A 233 -14.81 0.17 -12.05
N ILE A 234 -15.42 0.53 -10.92
CA ILE A 234 -16.88 0.58 -10.72
C ILE A 234 -17.23 1.97 -10.18
N ASP A 235 -18.09 2.70 -10.92
CA ASP A 235 -18.51 4.04 -10.54
C ASP A 235 -19.23 4.03 -9.18
N GLY A 236 -18.96 5.05 -8.35
CA GLY A 236 -19.55 5.16 -7.01
C GLY A 236 -18.89 4.30 -5.92
N THR A 237 -17.82 3.58 -6.24
CA THR A 237 -17.13 2.69 -5.30
C THR A 237 -15.71 3.13 -4.98
N PHE A 238 -15.21 2.65 -3.84
CA PHE A 238 -13.78 2.62 -3.53
C PHE A 238 -13.32 1.17 -3.40
N VAL A 239 -12.15 0.84 -3.92
CA VAL A 239 -11.50 -0.44 -3.61
C VAL A 239 -10.83 -0.33 -2.26
N VAL A 240 -11.01 -1.31 -1.38
CA VAL A 240 -10.32 -1.40 -0.10
C VAL A 240 -9.34 -2.56 -0.15
N ALA A 241 -8.08 -2.29 0.21
CA ALA A 241 -7.08 -3.33 0.44
C ALA A 241 -6.76 -3.43 1.93
N ILE A 242 -6.71 -4.67 2.43
CA ILE A 242 -6.23 -4.94 3.79
C ILE A 242 -4.71 -5.02 3.75
N GLY A 243 -4.06 -4.18 4.55
CA GLY A 243 -2.61 -4.11 4.57
C GLY A 243 -1.98 -5.05 5.59
N GLN A 244 -0.65 -5.18 5.49
CA GLN A 244 0.15 -6.04 6.35
C GLN A 244 0.06 -5.64 7.83
N GLY A 245 -0.24 -4.38 8.14
CA GLY A 245 -0.39 -3.93 9.52
C GLY A 245 -1.60 -4.56 10.18
N MET A 246 -2.74 -4.55 9.49
CA MET A 246 -3.97 -5.19 9.96
C MET A 246 -3.78 -6.71 10.11
N GLU A 247 -3.09 -7.33 9.16
CA GLU A 247 -2.72 -8.73 9.23
C GLU A 247 -1.83 -9.06 10.44
N ALA A 248 -0.82 -8.23 10.71
CA ALA A 248 0.08 -8.39 11.85
C ALA A 248 -0.69 -8.30 13.18
N LEU A 249 -1.46 -7.22 13.35
CA LEU A 249 -2.21 -6.95 14.57
C LEU A 249 -3.23 -8.05 14.87
N THR A 250 -3.89 -8.57 13.84
CA THR A 250 -4.92 -9.60 13.98
C THR A 250 -4.38 -11.03 13.90
N GLN A 251 -3.05 -11.20 13.96
CA GLN A 251 -2.38 -12.50 13.92
C GLN A 251 -2.79 -13.36 12.70
N GLY A 252 -2.93 -12.72 11.54
CA GLY A 252 -3.25 -13.40 10.28
C GLY A 252 -4.74 -13.64 10.02
N VAL A 253 -5.64 -13.21 10.92
CA VAL A 253 -7.09 -13.31 10.74
C VAL A 253 -7.55 -12.46 9.56
N CYS A 254 -7.17 -11.19 9.53
CA CYS A 254 -7.39 -10.35 8.36
C CYS A 254 -6.26 -10.57 7.37
N GLN A 255 -6.60 -11.04 6.16
CA GLN A 255 -5.61 -11.36 5.15
C GLN A 255 -5.16 -10.11 4.40
N SER A 256 -3.84 -9.89 4.31
CA SER A 256 -3.28 -8.94 3.36
C SER A 256 -2.94 -9.64 2.05
N THR A 257 -3.54 -9.19 0.95
CA THR A 257 -3.46 -9.87 -0.34
C THR A 257 -2.56 -9.12 -1.32
N THR A 258 -1.69 -9.87 -1.98
CA THR A 258 -0.77 -9.34 -2.99
C THR A 258 -1.56 -8.75 -4.14
N HIS A 259 -1.19 -7.56 -4.59
CA HIS A 259 -1.79 -6.91 -5.74
C HIS A 259 -0.71 -6.22 -6.59
N ARG A 260 -1.06 -5.90 -7.84
CA ARG A 260 -0.19 -5.22 -8.80
C ARG A 260 -0.98 -4.29 -9.70
N VAL A 261 -0.29 -3.41 -10.42
CA VAL A 261 -0.87 -2.55 -11.44
C VAL A 261 -0.15 -2.74 -12.77
N GLN A 262 -0.89 -3.05 -13.83
CA GLN A 262 -0.39 -3.01 -15.21
C GLN A 262 -0.58 -1.61 -15.80
N SER A 263 0.36 -1.15 -16.61
CA SER A 263 0.17 0.06 -17.42
C SER A 263 -0.95 -0.15 -18.44
N PRO A 264 -1.73 0.89 -18.80
CA PRO A 264 -2.81 0.79 -19.76
C PRO A 264 -2.35 0.33 -21.15
N ALA A 265 -3.24 -0.32 -21.88
CA ALA A 265 -2.94 -0.78 -23.23
C ALA A 265 -2.59 0.38 -24.17
N ARG A 266 -1.76 0.09 -25.18
CA ARG A 266 -1.29 1.05 -26.18
C ARG A 266 -2.45 1.84 -26.80
N GLY A 267 -2.34 3.17 -26.82
CA GLY A 267 -3.30 4.08 -27.46
C GLY A 267 -4.63 4.23 -26.73
N THR A 268 -4.72 3.82 -25.46
CA THR A 268 -5.94 3.98 -24.64
C THR A 268 -5.92 5.24 -23.78
N GLY A 269 -4.77 5.90 -23.66
CA GLY A 269 -4.57 7.05 -22.80
C GLY A 269 -4.24 6.66 -21.35
N ALA A 270 -3.92 7.67 -20.55
CA ALA A 270 -3.43 7.45 -19.20
C ALA A 270 -4.50 6.96 -18.21
N ARG A 271 -4.11 6.06 -17.31
CA ARG A 271 -4.91 5.62 -16.16
C ARG A 271 -4.61 6.49 -14.96
N PHE A 272 -5.65 6.85 -14.20
CA PHE A 272 -5.52 7.67 -13.00
C PHE A 272 -6.01 6.90 -11.78
N SER A 273 -5.34 7.10 -10.65
CA SER A 273 -5.67 6.45 -9.38
C SER A 273 -5.41 7.40 -8.23
N ILE A 274 -6.31 7.40 -7.26
CA ILE A 274 -6.19 8.25 -6.08
C ILE A 274 -6.29 7.37 -4.83
N PRO A 275 -5.21 6.66 -4.45
CA PRO A 275 -5.19 5.86 -3.24
C PRO A 275 -5.03 6.76 -2.00
N PHE A 276 -5.85 6.47 -0.99
CA PHE A 276 -5.79 7.00 0.37
C PHE A 276 -5.34 5.87 1.30
N PHE A 277 -4.36 6.14 2.15
CA PHE A 277 -3.79 5.18 3.08
C PHE A 277 -4.10 5.65 4.50
N GLN A 278 -4.84 4.83 5.25
CA GLN A 278 -5.12 5.10 6.64
C GLN A 278 -3.81 4.97 7.43
N GLY A 279 -3.26 6.11 7.82
CA GLY A 279 -2.13 6.13 8.74
C GLY A 279 -2.52 5.68 10.15
N VAL A 280 -1.49 5.32 10.89
CA VAL A 280 -1.52 4.97 12.32
C VAL A 280 -0.55 5.87 13.06
N SER A 281 -0.67 5.96 14.37
CA SER A 281 0.19 6.78 15.20
C SER A 281 1.65 6.41 14.96
N TYR A 282 2.50 7.43 14.77
CA TYR A 282 3.94 7.21 14.66
C TYR A 282 4.56 6.75 15.98
N ASP A 283 3.88 6.97 17.10
CA ASP A 283 4.28 6.45 18.40
C ASP A 283 3.80 5.01 18.62
N ALA A 284 2.96 4.44 17.75
CA ALA A 284 2.41 3.11 17.98
C ALA A 284 3.51 2.05 18.07
N THR A 285 3.32 1.11 18.99
CA THR A 285 4.09 -0.14 19.11
C THR A 285 3.34 -1.26 18.42
N PHE A 286 4.07 -2.23 17.83
CA PHE A 286 3.46 -3.41 17.23
C PHE A 286 3.06 -4.41 18.31
N GLU A 287 1.85 -4.24 18.82
CA GLU A 287 1.21 -5.16 19.76
C GLU A 287 0.16 -5.99 19.05
N SER A 288 0.16 -7.30 19.27
CA SER A 288 -0.88 -8.15 18.70
C SER A 288 -2.18 -7.98 19.47
N MET A 289 -3.30 -7.97 18.76
CA MET A 289 -4.63 -7.93 19.34
C MET A 289 -5.11 -9.32 19.73
N ASP A 290 -5.92 -9.39 20.78
CA ASP A 290 -6.53 -10.65 21.21
C ASP A 290 -7.85 -10.93 20.46
N VAL A 291 -7.72 -11.33 19.19
CA VAL A 291 -8.88 -11.73 18.38
C VAL A 291 -9.53 -12.99 18.98
N PRO A 292 -10.87 -13.07 19.10
CA PRO A 292 -11.56 -14.21 19.69
C PRO A 292 -11.16 -15.55 19.09
N ALA A 293 -11.01 -16.57 19.94
CA ALA A 293 -10.58 -17.91 19.54
C ALA A 293 -11.49 -18.55 18.47
N SER A 294 -12.79 -18.26 18.51
CA SER A 294 -13.75 -18.70 17.49
C SER A 294 -13.42 -18.16 16.10
N VAL A 295 -12.98 -16.91 15.99
CA VAL A 295 -12.61 -16.26 14.73
C VAL A 295 -11.25 -16.72 14.24
N LYS A 296 -10.28 -16.89 15.16
CA LYS A 296 -9.00 -17.54 14.84
C LYS A 296 -9.20 -18.95 14.27
N LYS A 297 -10.15 -19.72 14.84
CA LYS A 297 -10.53 -21.04 14.32
C LYS A 297 -11.12 -20.96 12.90
N LEU A 298 -12.03 -20.02 12.63
CA LEU A 298 -12.55 -19.81 11.27
C LEU A 298 -11.43 -19.59 10.24
N ARG A 299 -10.41 -18.79 10.61
CA ARG A 299 -9.24 -18.57 9.76
C ARG A 299 -8.44 -19.86 9.54
N SER A 300 -8.19 -20.64 10.60
CA SER A 300 -7.52 -21.94 10.49
C SER A 300 -8.26 -22.87 9.53
N ASP A 301 -9.58 -23.00 9.67
CA ASP A 301 -10.42 -23.84 8.82
C ASP A 301 -10.39 -23.38 7.35
N ILE A 302 -10.27 -22.08 7.08
CA ILE A 302 -10.08 -21.53 5.72
C ILE A 302 -8.72 -21.94 5.15
N LEU A 303 -7.65 -21.82 5.93
CA LEU A 303 -6.30 -22.17 5.49
C LEU A 303 -6.17 -23.67 5.21
N GLU A 304 -6.75 -24.51 6.06
CA GLU A 304 -6.80 -25.96 5.86
C GLU A 304 -7.53 -26.35 4.57
N ARG A 305 -8.68 -25.72 4.29
CA ARG A 305 -9.42 -25.91 3.03
C ARG A 305 -8.64 -25.48 1.78
N ARG A 306 -7.63 -24.63 1.93
CA ARG A 306 -6.72 -24.18 0.86
C ARG A 306 -5.43 -25.01 0.77
N GLY A 307 -5.35 -26.13 1.48
CA GLY A 307 -4.18 -27.01 1.46
C GLY A 307 -3.05 -26.56 2.38
N GLY A 308 -3.31 -25.67 3.34
CA GLY A 308 -2.37 -25.24 4.38
C GLY A 308 -1.21 -24.37 3.90
N VAL A 309 -1.12 -24.07 2.60
CA VAL A 309 -0.04 -23.28 2.02
C VAL A 309 -0.55 -21.90 1.61
N ARG A 310 0.08 -20.87 2.14
CA ARG A 310 -0.07 -19.50 1.67
C ARG A 310 1.04 -19.21 0.66
N LEU A 311 0.66 -18.83 -0.56
CA LEU A 311 1.60 -18.21 -1.50
C LEU A 311 1.92 -16.81 -0.96
N ASP A 312 3.07 -16.67 -0.30
CA ASP A 312 3.56 -15.39 0.19
C ASP A 312 5.03 -15.20 -0.19
N ASP A 313 5.24 -14.64 -1.38
CA ASP A 313 6.54 -14.25 -1.91
C ASP A 313 6.83 -12.75 -1.69
N ILE A 314 5.97 -12.05 -0.92
CA ILE A 314 6.12 -10.64 -0.56
C ILE A 314 6.72 -10.52 0.83
N GLU A 315 7.81 -9.77 0.94
CA GLU A 315 8.47 -9.52 2.21
C GLU A 315 7.51 -8.82 3.20
N PHE A 316 7.55 -9.26 4.45
CA PHE A 316 6.71 -8.68 5.49
C PHE A 316 7.35 -7.39 6.02
N THR A 317 6.64 -6.26 5.88
CA THR A 317 7.21 -4.95 6.25
C THR A 317 7.49 -4.84 7.77
N PHE A 318 6.81 -5.62 8.61
CA PHE A 318 6.91 -5.50 10.06
C PHE A 318 7.87 -6.51 10.68
N ILE A 319 9.13 -6.11 10.80
CA ILE A 319 10.16 -6.88 11.51
C ILE A 319 10.14 -6.50 13.00
N LYS A 320 9.64 -7.41 13.83
CA LYS A 320 9.56 -7.21 15.29
C LYS A 320 10.95 -6.99 15.89
N GLY A 321 11.08 -5.93 16.69
CA GLY A 321 12.31 -5.63 17.44
C GLY A 321 13.38 -4.83 16.69
N ALA A 322 13.18 -4.53 15.40
CA ALA A 322 14.10 -3.68 14.64
C ALA A 322 13.98 -2.19 15.00
N TRP A 323 12.79 -1.75 15.45
CA TRP A 323 12.48 -0.36 15.75
C TRP A 323 11.66 -0.26 17.03
N SER A 324 11.85 0.83 17.79
CA SER A 324 11.11 1.08 19.03
C SER A 324 9.71 1.63 18.76
N ARG A 325 9.58 2.40 17.68
CA ARG A 325 8.34 3.07 17.24
C ARG A 325 8.14 2.90 15.74
N LEU A 326 6.88 2.86 15.30
CA LEU A 326 6.55 2.77 13.87
C LEU A 326 7.03 4.00 13.07
N GLY A 327 7.05 5.18 13.67
CA GLY A 327 7.58 6.39 13.04
C GLY A 327 9.02 6.23 12.56
N GLU A 328 9.88 5.60 13.37
CA GLU A 328 11.28 5.36 13.04
C GLU A 328 11.42 4.46 11.81
N ALA A 329 10.72 3.31 11.84
CA ALA A 329 10.69 2.39 10.71
C ALA A 329 10.17 3.08 9.43
N THR A 330 9.12 3.90 9.57
CA THR A 330 8.51 4.63 8.44
C THR A 330 9.48 5.64 7.85
N LEU A 331 10.17 6.43 8.68
CA LEU A 331 11.15 7.40 8.22
C LEU A 331 12.28 6.72 7.45
N MET A 332 12.84 5.64 8.01
CA MET A 332 13.97 4.94 7.39
C MET A 332 13.58 4.29 6.06
N ASN A 333 12.38 3.73 5.97
CA ASN A 333 11.83 3.24 4.70
C ASN A 333 11.67 4.37 3.68
N ARG A 334 11.19 5.55 4.09
CA ARG A 334 11.05 6.71 3.20
C ARG A 334 12.41 7.22 2.70
N ILE A 335 13.42 7.29 3.56
CA ILE A 335 14.79 7.67 3.16
C ILE A 335 15.35 6.67 2.16
N LYS A 336 15.13 5.37 2.38
CA LYS A 336 15.56 4.30 1.45
C LYS A 336 14.87 4.42 0.09
N SER A 337 13.56 4.68 0.06
CA SER A 337 12.77 4.78 -1.18
C SER A 337 12.97 6.08 -1.95
N HIS A 338 13.35 7.17 -1.27
CA HIS A 338 13.55 8.49 -1.86
C HIS A 338 14.94 9.02 -1.51
N PRO A 339 16.00 8.47 -2.14
CA PRO A 339 17.38 8.81 -1.80
C PRO A 339 17.71 10.28 -2.09
N ASP A 340 17.03 10.94 -3.02
CA ASP A 340 17.18 12.37 -3.32
C ASP A 340 16.71 13.27 -2.15
N VAL A 341 15.59 12.92 -1.53
CA VAL A 341 15.14 13.55 -0.27
C VAL A 341 16.15 13.24 0.85
N GLY A 342 16.60 11.98 0.93
CA GLY A 342 17.59 11.52 1.89
C GLY A 342 18.92 12.28 1.81
N GLU A 343 19.45 12.49 0.61
CA GLU A 343 20.70 13.22 0.37
C GLU A 343 20.61 14.67 0.82
N ARG A 344 19.46 15.31 0.57
CA ARG A 344 19.25 16.72 0.90
C ARG A 344 18.96 16.97 2.38
N TRP A 345 18.18 16.09 3.02
CA TRP A 345 17.61 16.36 4.33
C TRP A 345 18.03 15.39 5.43
N TYR A 346 18.49 14.18 5.08
CA TYR A 346 18.83 13.09 6.00
C TYR A 346 20.13 12.36 5.62
N PRO A 347 21.25 13.08 5.34
CA PRO A 347 22.44 12.48 4.75
C PRO A 347 23.09 11.41 5.64
N GLU A 348 23.02 11.58 6.96
CA GLU A 348 23.58 10.60 7.91
C GLU A 348 22.77 9.30 7.93
N GLN A 349 21.44 9.40 7.95
CA GLN A 349 20.55 8.23 7.93
C GLN A 349 20.66 7.49 6.61
N LEU A 350 20.74 8.20 5.48
CA LEU A 350 20.93 7.58 4.18
C LEU A 350 22.28 6.87 4.08
N LYS A 351 23.35 7.47 4.61
CA LYS A 351 24.67 6.84 4.67
C LYS A 351 24.59 5.51 5.42
N LYS A 352 23.97 5.50 6.60
CA LYS A 352 23.77 4.27 7.39
C LYS A 352 22.99 3.19 6.62
N ILE A 353 21.88 3.57 5.96
CA ILE A 353 21.11 2.63 5.13
C ILE A 353 21.99 2.00 4.05
N ARG A 354 22.82 2.79 3.36
CA ARG A 354 23.72 2.29 2.31
C ARG A 354 24.80 1.36 2.87
N GLU A 355 25.33 1.65 4.05
CA GLU A 355 26.28 0.77 4.76
C GLU A 355 25.63 -0.57 5.12
N ASP A 356 24.45 -0.54 5.75
CA ASP A 356 23.69 -1.73 6.12
C ASP A 356 23.39 -2.62 4.89
N GLN A 357 22.96 -2.01 3.77
CA GLN A 357 22.71 -2.72 2.51
C GLN A 357 23.96 -3.35 1.91
N ALA A 358 25.11 -2.67 1.99
CA ALA A 358 26.37 -3.21 1.50
C ALA A 358 26.83 -4.40 2.34
N GLU A 359 26.65 -4.35 3.66
CA GLU A 359 26.93 -5.47 4.55
C GLU A 359 26.03 -6.68 4.27
N GLU A 360 24.74 -6.46 4.05
CA GLU A 360 23.80 -7.53 3.69
C GLU A 360 24.16 -8.18 2.35
N ALA A 361 24.47 -7.37 1.33
CA ALA A 361 24.90 -7.86 0.03
C ALA A 361 26.19 -8.69 0.14
N ALA A 362 27.16 -8.25 0.96
CA ALA A 362 28.39 -9.00 1.20
C ALA A 362 28.14 -10.33 1.92
N LYS A 363 27.26 -10.34 2.93
CA LYS A 363 26.85 -11.57 3.64
C LYS A 363 26.15 -12.55 2.70
N PHE A 364 25.27 -12.06 1.82
CA PHE A 364 24.58 -12.87 0.83
C PHE A 364 25.58 -13.50 -0.17
N ALA A 365 26.47 -12.69 -0.75
CA ALA A 365 27.50 -13.16 -1.67
C ALA A 365 28.44 -14.19 -1.02
N ALA A 366 28.84 -13.99 0.23
CA ALA A 366 29.65 -14.96 0.97
C ALA A 366 28.91 -16.29 1.20
N LYS A 367 27.60 -16.25 1.46
CA LYS A 367 26.76 -17.43 1.63
C LYS A 367 26.60 -18.21 0.31
N GLU A 368 26.42 -17.53 -0.82
CA GLU A 368 26.40 -18.18 -2.14
C GLU A 368 27.75 -18.79 -2.52
N ALA A 369 28.85 -18.11 -2.22
CA ALA A 369 30.19 -18.64 -2.43
C ALA A 369 30.47 -19.90 -1.58
N ALA A 370 29.99 -19.94 -0.32
CA ALA A 370 30.12 -21.11 0.54
C ALA A 370 29.22 -22.29 0.09
N SER A 371 28.02 -21.99 -0.41
CA SER A 371 27.08 -23.01 -0.94
C SER A 371 27.55 -23.63 -2.26
N SER A 372 28.23 -22.86 -3.11
CA SER A 372 28.78 -23.35 -4.38
C SER A 372 30.04 -24.21 -4.19
N GLN A 373 30.83 -23.95 -3.14
CA GLN A 373 31.96 -24.80 -2.76
C GLN A 373 31.55 -26.16 -2.16
N THR A 374 30.38 -26.25 -1.51
CA THR A 374 29.88 -27.50 -0.93
C THR A 374 29.28 -28.45 -1.98
N THR A 375 28.70 -27.92 -3.06
CA THR A 375 28.20 -28.74 -4.19
C THR A 375 29.29 -29.32 -5.09
N ALA A 376 30.52 -28.77 -5.05
CA ALA A 376 31.65 -29.29 -5.82
C ALA A 376 32.35 -30.51 -5.17
N SER A 377 31.99 -30.87 -3.93
CA SER A 377 32.66 -31.93 -3.14
C SER A 377 31.92 -33.29 -3.14
N SER A 378 30.78 -33.40 -3.81
CA SER A 378 30.01 -34.66 -3.90
C SER A 378 29.96 -35.21 -5.33
N VAL A 379 31.12 -35.57 -5.87
CA VAL A 379 31.22 -36.53 -6.99
C VAL A 379 31.79 -37.82 -6.42
N PRO A 380 31.03 -38.91 -6.29
CA PRO A 380 31.59 -40.19 -5.88
C PRO A 380 32.46 -40.73 -7.02
N ALA A 381 33.63 -41.25 -6.65
CA ALA A 381 34.56 -41.91 -7.53
C ALA A 381 33.89 -43.04 -8.35
N GLN A 382 34.28 -43.13 -9.62
CA GLN A 382 33.94 -44.22 -10.54
C GLN A 382 34.19 -45.61 -9.92
N PRO A 383 33.32 -46.59 -10.16
CA PRO A 383 33.71 -47.98 -10.21
C PRO A 383 33.87 -48.45 -11.66
N GLN A 384 35.11 -48.88 -11.92
CA GLN A 384 35.60 -49.90 -12.85
C GLN A 384 34.64 -50.54 -13.88
N ALA A 385 35.18 -50.58 -15.11
CA ALA A 385 34.74 -51.36 -16.24
C ALA A 385 34.70 -52.88 -15.97
N ILE A 386 33.67 -53.55 -16.53
CA ILE A 386 33.74 -54.96 -16.94
C ILE A 386 33.07 -55.11 -18.32
N GLN A 387 33.78 -55.79 -19.22
CA GLN A 387 33.51 -56.17 -20.62
C GLN A 387 32.27 -57.07 -20.77
N ALA A 388 31.37 -56.80 -21.73
CA ALA A 388 31.32 -57.23 -23.14
C ALA A 388 30.46 -58.48 -23.39
N HIS A 389 29.42 -58.31 -24.22
CA HIS A 389 29.25 -59.02 -25.49
C HIS A 389 28.39 -58.20 -26.45
#